data_AF-A0A258BVA8-F1
#
_entry.id   AF-A0A258BVA8-F1
#
_cell.length_a   1.000
_cell.length_b   1.000
_cell.length_c   1.000
_cell.angle_alpha   90.00
_cell.angle_beta   90.00
_cell.angle_gamma   90.00
#
_symmetry.space_group_name_H-M   'P 1'
#
loop_
_entity.id
_entity.type
_entity.pdbx_description
1 polymer ?
#
loop_
_entity_poly.entity_id
_entity_poly.type
_entity_poly.pdbx_seq_one_letter_code
_entity_poly.pdbx_strand_id
1 'polypeptide(L)'
;FKSGFAELENLKKTYKDEPWYSYVRGEFTGEILQYPEVALRVAGPLRSVGTSWRHEGEPVLRQVSVPVLWILAGADREAPPAYTRSRLKTLQYERRPITLAEYPGYDHGMRGFGILPDGSREYTHIAPGYYEMVADFAAGIPVVPETYPEAVISPGR
;
A
#
# COMPACT_ATOMS: atom_id res chain seq x y z
N PHE A 1 19.61 -5.50 8.57
CA PHE A 1 20.02 -6.73 9.29
C PHE A 1 21.25 -6.50 10.17
N LYS A 2 21.18 -5.57 11.13
CA LYS A 2 22.30 -5.29 12.06
C LYS A 2 21.93 -5.54 13.52
N SER A 3 20.64 -5.57 13.83
CA SER A 3 20.07 -5.69 15.18
C SER A 3 18.63 -6.22 15.08
N GLY A 4 17.97 -6.47 16.22
CA GLY A 4 16.56 -6.87 16.29
C GLY A 4 16.32 -8.39 16.20
N PHE A 5 17.38 -9.20 16.15
CA PHE A 5 17.26 -10.64 15.93
C PHE A 5 16.71 -11.39 17.14
N ALA A 6 17.20 -11.07 18.34
CA ALA A 6 16.73 -11.70 19.58
C ALA A 6 15.26 -11.35 19.85
N GLU A 7 14.88 -10.10 19.58
CA GLU A 7 13.51 -9.61 19.67
C GLU A 7 12.60 -10.33 18.67
N LEU A 8 13.03 -10.47 17.42
CA LEU A 8 12.30 -11.24 16.40
C LEU A 8 12.11 -12.71 16.82
N GLU A 9 13.16 -13.38 17.29
CA GLU A 9 13.07 -14.77 17.76
C GLU A 9 12.15 -14.91 18.98
N ASN A 10 12.14 -13.92 19.87
CA ASN A 10 11.19 -13.89 20.98
C ASN A 10 9.73 -13.76 20.46
N LEU A 11 9.48 -12.84 19.52
CA LEU A 11 8.15 -12.66 18.92
C LEU A 11 7.66 -13.94 18.22
N LYS A 12 8.54 -14.62 17.47
CA LYS A 12 8.23 -15.91 16.86
C LYS A 12 7.81 -16.94 17.90
N LYS A 13 8.56 -17.05 19.00
CA LYS A 13 8.24 -18.00 20.10
C LYS A 13 6.94 -17.66 20.81
N THR A 14 6.67 -16.38 21.03
CA THR A 14 5.45 -15.91 21.70
C THR A 14 4.20 -16.17 20.86
N TYR A 15 4.27 -15.95 19.54
CA TYR A 15 3.08 -15.90 18.69
C TYR A 15 2.92 -17.07 17.72
N LYS A 16 3.87 -18.01 17.63
CA LYS A 16 3.81 -19.14 16.68
C LYS A 16 2.51 -19.96 16.73
N ASP A 17 1.85 -20.01 17.89
CA ASP A 17 0.64 -20.83 18.11
C ASP A 17 -0.64 -19.99 17.99
N GLU A 18 -0.54 -18.69 17.69
CA GLU A 18 -1.69 -17.83 17.48
C GLU A 18 -2.40 -18.15 16.16
N PRO A 19 -3.75 -18.11 16.11
CA PRO A 19 -4.51 -18.43 14.90
C PRO A 19 -4.16 -17.56 13.69
N TRP A 20 -3.72 -16.32 13.91
CA TRP A 20 -3.38 -15.37 12.85
C TRP A 20 -1.95 -15.54 12.31
N TYR A 21 -1.07 -16.27 13.01
CA TYR A 21 0.37 -16.30 12.70
C TYR A 21 0.67 -16.88 11.31
N SER A 22 -0.06 -17.93 10.92
CA SER A 22 0.07 -18.58 9.60
C SER A 22 -0.43 -17.71 8.42
N TYR A 23 -1.14 -16.62 8.72
CA TYR A 23 -1.64 -15.67 7.72
C TYR A 23 -0.67 -14.51 7.48
N VAL A 24 0.44 -14.41 8.21
CA VAL A 24 1.48 -13.40 7.98
C VAL A 24 2.30 -13.78 6.74
N ARG A 25 1.81 -13.37 5.56
CA ARG A 25 2.38 -13.72 4.25
C ARG A 25 2.96 -12.54 3.46
N GLY A 26 3.00 -11.34 4.05
CA GLY A 26 3.49 -10.14 3.36
C GLY A 26 4.94 -10.27 2.88
N GLU A 27 5.30 -9.56 1.82
CA GLU A 27 6.58 -9.71 1.10
C GLU A 27 7.80 -9.71 2.04
N PHE A 28 7.91 -8.73 2.93
CA PHE A 28 9.06 -8.65 3.84
C PHE A 28 8.84 -9.40 5.17
N THR A 29 7.70 -9.17 5.84
CA THR A 29 7.44 -9.77 7.15
C THR A 29 7.31 -11.29 7.05
N GLY A 30 6.58 -11.78 6.06
CA GLY A 30 6.43 -13.22 5.80
C GLY A 30 7.77 -13.86 5.45
N GLU A 31 8.57 -13.24 4.57
CA GLU A 31 9.91 -13.72 4.24
C GLU A 31 10.82 -13.79 5.47
N ILE A 32 10.91 -12.71 6.25
CA ILE A 32 11.78 -12.64 7.43
C ILE A 32 11.39 -13.71 8.48
N LEU A 33 10.09 -13.98 8.64
CA LEU A 33 9.61 -14.97 9.62
C LEU A 33 10.02 -16.41 9.28
N GLN A 34 10.25 -16.72 8.00
CA GLN A 34 10.62 -18.08 7.54
C GLN A 34 12.06 -18.47 7.89
N TYR A 35 12.93 -17.50 8.15
CA TYR A 35 14.36 -17.75 8.32
C TYR A 35 14.83 -17.61 9.77
N PRO A 36 15.74 -18.49 10.24
CA PRO A 36 16.37 -18.32 11.54
C PRO A 36 17.33 -17.12 11.54
N GLU A 37 17.65 -16.61 12.74
CA GLU A 37 18.60 -15.50 12.94
C GLU A 37 19.88 -15.62 12.12
N VAL A 38 20.52 -16.81 12.11
CA VAL A 38 21.78 -17.02 11.38
C VAL A 38 21.62 -16.78 9.88
N ALA A 39 20.52 -17.23 9.28
CA ALA A 39 20.25 -17.02 7.87
C ALA A 39 19.97 -15.54 7.59
N LEU A 40 19.20 -14.86 8.45
CA LEU A 40 18.92 -13.43 8.32
C LEU A 40 20.17 -12.56 8.44
N ARG A 41 21.14 -12.95 9.28
CA ARG A 41 22.42 -12.23 9.43
C ARG A 41 23.30 -12.35 8.19
N VAL A 42 23.36 -13.52 7.58
CA VAL A 42 24.24 -13.81 6.43
C VAL A 42 23.61 -13.36 5.12
N ALA A 43 22.37 -13.77 4.86
CA ALA A 43 21.71 -13.55 3.57
C ALA A 43 20.86 -12.27 3.53
N GLY A 44 20.34 -11.81 4.68
CA GLY A 44 19.51 -10.61 4.75
C GLY A 44 20.16 -9.36 4.13
N PRO A 45 21.45 -9.05 4.40
CA PRO A 45 22.13 -7.92 3.76
C PRO A 45 22.12 -7.96 2.23
N LEU A 46 22.18 -9.16 1.61
CA LEU A 46 22.16 -9.33 0.16
C LEU A 46 20.79 -8.97 -0.45
N ARG A 47 19.72 -9.05 0.34
CA ARG A 47 18.36 -8.65 -0.06
C ARG A 47 18.03 -7.20 0.31
N SER A 48 18.93 -6.51 1.00
CA SER A 48 18.72 -5.11 1.39
C SER A 48 19.05 -4.18 0.24
N VAL A 49 18.05 -3.50 -0.31
CA VAL A 49 18.21 -2.55 -1.44
C VAL A 49 18.53 -1.11 -1.00
N GLY A 50 18.99 -0.92 0.25
CA GLY A 50 19.44 0.39 0.76
C GLY A 50 18.36 1.30 1.34
N THR A 51 17.07 1.05 1.07
CA THR A 51 15.97 1.80 1.69
C THR A 51 15.86 1.48 3.18
N SER A 52 15.88 2.52 4.01
CA SER A 52 15.75 2.38 5.46
C SER A 52 14.32 2.04 5.86
N TRP A 53 14.15 1.21 6.90
CA TRP A 53 12.86 1.00 7.57
C TRP A 53 12.29 2.26 8.22
N ARG A 54 13.12 3.29 8.42
CA ARG A 54 12.73 4.61 8.91
C ARG A 54 12.56 5.63 7.79
N HIS A 55 12.55 5.18 6.53
CA HIS A 55 12.31 6.08 5.42
C HIS A 55 10.88 6.63 5.50
N GLU A 56 10.76 7.94 5.43
CA GLU A 56 9.47 8.63 5.42
C GLU A 56 9.25 9.24 4.03
N GLY A 57 8.15 8.88 3.38
CA GLY A 57 7.80 9.41 2.06
C GLY A 57 7.22 10.83 2.11
N GLU A 58 6.56 11.21 3.21
CA GLU A 58 5.85 12.50 3.30
C GLU A 58 6.75 13.73 3.13
N PRO A 59 7.96 13.82 3.75
CA PRO A 59 8.87 14.95 3.54
C PRO A 59 9.26 15.14 2.07
N VAL A 60 9.34 14.06 1.30
CA VAL A 60 9.62 14.10 -0.15
C VAL A 60 8.39 14.61 -0.90
N LEU A 61 7.20 14.08 -0.59
CA LEU A 61 5.95 14.54 -1.23
C LEU A 61 5.68 16.03 -1.01
N ARG A 62 6.06 16.58 0.15
CA ARG A 62 5.95 18.03 0.44
C ARG A 62 6.79 18.91 -0.48
N GLN A 63 7.83 18.37 -1.10
CA GLN A 63 8.73 19.08 -2.02
C GLN A 63 8.27 18.99 -3.49
N VAL A 64 7.33 18.09 -3.81
CA VAL A 64 6.81 17.94 -5.16
C VAL A 64 5.85 19.08 -5.48
N SER A 65 6.16 19.85 -6.53
CA SER A 65 5.36 21.01 -6.98
C SER A 65 4.64 20.79 -8.30
N VAL A 66 4.85 19.65 -8.96
CA VAL A 66 4.11 19.25 -10.16
C VAL A 66 2.81 18.56 -9.77
N PRO A 67 1.78 18.55 -10.64
CA PRO A 67 0.57 17.77 -10.41
C PRO A 67 0.89 16.30 -10.10
N VAL A 68 0.24 15.75 -9.08
CA VAL A 68 0.34 14.34 -8.69
C VAL A 68 -1.04 13.73 -8.64
N LEU A 69 -1.23 12.60 -9.30
CA LEU A 69 -2.39 11.73 -9.10
C LEU A 69 -2.00 10.61 -8.15
N TRP A 70 -2.77 10.44 -7.09
CA TRP A 70 -2.68 9.30 -6.18
C TRP A 70 -3.97 8.50 -6.23
N ILE A 71 -3.88 7.21 -6.56
CA ILE A 71 -5.03 6.31 -6.65
C ILE A 71 -4.93 5.25 -5.55
N LEU A 72 -5.96 5.13 -4.71
CA LEU A 72 -6.01 4.18 -3.60
C LEU A 72 -7.08 3.12 -3.84
N ALA A 73 -6.77 1.88 -3.46
CA ALA A 73 -7.73 0.81 -3.31
C ALA A 73 -8.25 0.86 -1.87
N GLY A 74 -9.55 1.11 -1.70
CA GLY A 74 -10.15 1.37 -0.39
C GLY A 74 -10.17 0.16 0.54
N ALA A 75 -10.19 -1.04 -0.03
CA ALA A 75 -10.25 -2.31 0.68
C ALA A 75 -8.92 -3.09 0.62
N ASP A 76 -7.80 -2.41 0.34
CA ASP A 76 -6.47 -2.97 0.26
C ASP A 76 -6.02 -3.60 1.59
N ARG A 77 -5.79 -4.92 1.60
CA ARG A 77 -5.32 -5.66 2.79
C ARG A 77 -3.79 -5.73 2.89
N GLU A 78 -3.09 -5.51 1.78
CA GLU A 78 -1.62 -5.54 1.73
C GLU A 78 -1.04 -4.18 2.16
N ALA A 79 -1.72 -3.09 1.79
CA ALA A 79 -1.38 -1.72 2.13
C ALA A 79 -2.63 -0.92 2.56
N PRO A 80 -3.15 -1.10 3.79
CA PRO A 80 -4.35 -0.43 4.27
C PRO A 80 -4.30 1.11 4.08
N PRO A 81 -5.25 1.72 3.36
CA PRO A 81 -5.08 3.06 2.81
C PRO A 81 -5.33 4.19 3.82
N ALA A 82 -5.89 3.90 5.01
CA ALA A 82 -6.42 4.92 5.91
C ALA A 82 -5.39 6.00 6.29
N TYR A 83 -4.17 5.58 6.62
CA TYR A 83 -3.10 6.51 6.98
C TYR A 83 -2.61 7.32 5.78
N THR A 84 -2.35 6.66 4.65
CA THR A 84 -1.97 7.30 3.39
C THR A 84 -3.01 8.33 2.95
N ARG A 85 -4.29 7.96 2.94
CA ARG A 85 -5.43 8.84 2.65
C ARG A 85 -5.43 10.08 3.54
N SER A 86 -5.25 9.89 4.86
CA SER A 86 -5.21 11.00 5.81
C SER A 86 -4.08 11.97 5.49
N ARG A 87 -2.85 11.46 5.27
CA ARG A 87 -1.68 12.27 4.93
C ARG A 87 -1.86 13.03 3.60
N LEU A 88 -2.39 12.37 2.57
CA LEU A 88 -2.66 13.02 1.27
C LEU A 88 -3.71 14.13 1.39
N LYS A 89 -4.77 13.92 2.19
CA LYS A 89 -5.75 14.98 2.48
C LYS A 89 -5.14 16.16 3.24
N THR A 90 -4.22 15.93 4.18
CA THR A 90 -3.46 17.00 4.82
C THR A 90 -2.64 17.79 3.80
N LEU A 91 -1.96 17.11 2.88
CA LEU A 91 -1.19 17.77 1.82
C LEU A 91 -2.09 18.58 0.85
N GLN A 92 -3.29 18.08 0.52
CA GLN A 92 -4.30 18.83 -0.23
C GLN A 92 -4.74 20.10 0.53
N TYR A 93 -4.96 20.00 1.85
CA TYR A 93 -5.29 21.16 2.69
C TYR A 93 -4.18 22.22 2.69
N GLU A 94 -2.93 21.79 2.65
CA GLU A 94 -1.75 22.64 2.50
C GLU A 94 -1.50 23.15 1.06
N ARG A 95 -2.46 22.94 0.15
CA ARG A 95 -2.40 23.37 -1.26
C ARG A 95 -1.27 22.72 -2.06
N ARG A 96 -0.93 21.47 -1.75
CA ARG A 96 -0.13 20.65 -2.67
C ARG A 96 -1.01 20.19 -3.83
N PRO A 97 -0.48 20.15 -5.07
CA PRO A 97 -1.24 19.84 -6.28
C PRO A 97 -1.47 18.33 -6.41
N ILE A 98 -2.14 17.73 -5.42
CA ILE A 98 -2.41 16.31 -5.35
C ILE A 98 -3.88 16.08 -5.67
N THR A 99 -4.17 15.32 -6.72
CA THR A 99 -5.48 14.72 -6.94
C THR A 99 -5.49 13.35 -6.27
N LEU A 100 -6.47 13.12 -5.38
CA LEU A 100 -6.67 11.85 -4.70
C LEU A 100 -7.91 11.17 -5.26
N ALA A 101 -7.73 10.01 -5.86
CA ALA A 101 -8.81 9.12 -6.26
C ALA A 101 -8.80 7.87 -5.38
N GLU A 102 -9.98 7.37 -5.02
CA GLU A 102 -10.09 6.12 -4.28
C GLU A 102 -11.21 5.26 -4.84
N TYR A 103 -10.91 3.99 -5.04
CA TYR A 103 -11.85 2.94 -5.42
C TYR A 103 -12.25 2.13 -4.18
N PRO A 104 -13.38 2.41 -3.51
CA PRO A 104 -13.65 1.91 -2.15
C PRO A 104 -13.79 0.38 -2.06
N GLY A 105 -14.33 -0.25 -3.09
CA GLY A 105 -14.63 -1.69 -3.15
C GLY A 105 -13.50 -2.58 -3.66
N TYR A 106 -12.28 -2.05 -3.79
CA TYR A 106 -11.18 -2.72 -4.49
C TYR A 106 -10.03 -3.06 -3.54
N ASP A 107 -9.40 -4.20 -3.77
CA ASP A 107 -8.23 -4.67 -3.03
C ASP A 107 -6.92 -4.20 -3.71
N HIS A 108 -5.79 -4.60 -3.12
CA HIS A 108 -4.46 -4.41 -3.66
C HIS A 108 -4.39 -4.70 -5.16
N GLY A 109 -3.76 -3.79 -5.91
CA GLY A 109 -3.68 -3.85 -7.37
C GLY A 109 -4.96 -3.44 -8.11
N MET A 110 -5.86 -2.69 -7.45
CA MET A 110 -7.16 -2.27 -8.00
C MET A 110 -8.04 -3.45 -8.42
N ARG A 111 -7.98 -4.55 -7.68
CA ARG A 111 -8.71 -5.78 -8.02
C ARG A 111 -10.07 -5.80 -7.34
N GLY A 112 -11.13 -5.93 -8.14
CA GLY A 112 -12.46 -6.28 -7.66
C GLY A 112 -12.47 -7.71 -7.14
N PHE A 113 -13.29 -8.00 -6.15
CA PHE A 113 -13.35 -9.32 -5.53
C PHE A 113 -14.75 -9.71 -5.06
N GLY A 114 -15.02 -11.02 -5.11
CA GLY A 114 -16.06 -11.66 -4.31
C GLY A 114 -15.49 -12.19 -2.99
N ILE A 115 -16.35 -12.43 -2.01
CA ILE A 115 -15.98 -13.13 -0.77
C ILE A 115 -16.51 -14.56 -0.87
N LEU A 116 -15.60 -15.54 -0.74
CA LEU A 116 -15.93 -16.96 -0.72
C LEU A 116 -16.50 -17.40 0.66
N PRO A 117 -17.16 -18.56 0.76
CA PRO A 117 -17.71 -19.04 2.03
C PRO A 117 -16.71 -19.16 3.19
N ASP A 118 -15.43 -19.36 2.87
CA ASP A 118 -14.33 -19.43 3.84
C ASP A 118 -13.76 -18.04 4.23
N GLY A 119 -14.34 -16.96 3.71
CA GLY A 119 -13.92 -15.58 3.94
C GLY A 119 -12.74 -15.12 3.08
N SER A 120 -12.19 -15.98 2.22
CA SER A 120 -11.15 -15.59 1.27
C SER A 120 -11.73 -14.74 0.12
N ARG A 121 -10.86 -14.04 -0.59
CA ARG A 121 -11.24 -13.19 -1.73
C ARG A 121 -10.95 -13.91 -3.04
N GLU A 122 -11.94 -13.98 -3.92
CA GLU A 122 -11.76 -14.36 -5.32
C GLU A 122 -11.69 -13.10 -6.17
N TYR A 123 -10.55 -12.84 -6.80
CA TYR A 123 -10.34 -11.66 -7.64
C TYR A 123 -10.99 -11.83 -9.01
N THR A 124 -11.73 -10.83 -9.46
CA THR A 124 -12.60 -10.95 -10.64
C THR A 124 -12.18 -10.05 -11.80
N HIS A 125 -11.85 -8.79 -11.54
CA HIS A 125 -11.51 -7.80 -12.56
C HIS A 125 -10.65 -6.68 -11.98
N ILE A 126 -10.13 -5.81 -12.84
CA ILE A 126 -9.50 -4.54 -12.45
C ILE A 126 -10.58 -3.46 -12.40
N ALA A 127 -10.47 -2.53 -11.46
CA ALA A 127 -11.37 -1.39 -11.32
C ALA A 127 -11.62 -0.69 -12.65
N PRO A 128 -12.89 -0.59 -13.11
CA PRO A 128 -13.23 0.12 -14.32
C PRO A 128 -12.74 1.56 -14.28
N GLY A 129 -12.14 2.01 -15.38
CA GLY A 129 -11.60 3.37 -15.48
C GLY A 129 -10.25 3.59 -14.82
N TYR A 130 -9.66 2.61 -14.11
CA TYR A 130 -8.37 2.80 -13.43
C TYR A 130 -7.24 3.13 -14.40
N TYR A 131 -7.10 2.34 -15.47
CA TYR A 131 -6.04 2.56 -16.46
C TYR A 131 -6.31 3.79 -17.31
N GLU A 132 -7.57 4.05 -17.63
CA GLU A 132 -8.02 5.26 -18.32
C GLU A 132 -7.68 6.51 -17.49
N MET A 133 -7.92 6.49 -16.18
CA MET A 133 -7.56 7.59 -15.27
C MET A 133 -6.05 7.87 -15.26
N VAL A 134 -5.24 6.82 -15.26
CA VAL A 134 -3.77 6.95 -15.35
C VAL A 134 -3.38 7.56 -16.70
N ALA A 135 -3.96 7.08 -17.80
CA ALA A 135 -3.68 7.57 -19.14
C ALA A 135 -4.11 9.03 -19.32
N ASP A 136 -5.32 9.37 -18.88
CA ASP A 136 -5.90 10.71 -18.97
C ASP A 136 -5.07 11.72 -18.17
N PHE A 137 -4.71 11.38 -16.93
CA PHE A 137 -3.83 12.24 -16.12
C PHE A 137 -2.46 12.43 -16.79
N ALA A 138 -1.86 11.38 -17.34
CA ALA A 138 -0.60 11.47 -18.06
C ALA A 138 -0.71 12.33 -19.34
N ALA A 139 -1.89 12.36 -19.97
CA ALA A 139 -2.21 13.22 -21.11
C ALA A 139 -2.59 14.65 -20.72
N GLY A 140 -2.62 14.98 -19.42
CA GLY A 140 -3.04 16.29 -18.92
C GLY A 140 -4.56 16.52 -18.93
N ILE A 141 -5.35 15.45 -19.10
CA ILE A 141 -6.81 15.50 -19.03
C ILE A 141 -7.23 15.55 -17.55
N PRO A 142 -8.14 16.45 -17.15
CA PRO A 142 -8.60 16.55 -15.78
C PRO A 142 -9.30 15.27 -15.30
N VAL A 143 -8.86 14.75 -14.14
CA VAL A 143 -9.51 13.64 -13.45
C VAL A 143 -10.64 14.19 -12.58
N VAL A 144 -11.89 13.93 -12.98
CA VAL A 144 -13.11 14.45 -12.33
C VAL A 144 -14.10 13.31 -12.02
N PRO A 145 -14.93 13.45 -10.95
CA PRO A 145 -15.87 12.41 -10.54
C PRO A 145 -16.81 11.88 -11.63
N GLU A 146 -17.22 12.74 -12.56
CA GLU A 146 -18.20 12.41 -13.60
C GLU A 146 -17.66 11.38 -14.61
N THR A 147 -16.34 11.34 -14.81
CA THR A 147 -15.67 10.42 -15.75
C THR A 147 -15.42 9.05 -15.13
N TYR A 148 -15.23 8.98 -13.81
CA TYR A 148 -14.86 7.75 -13.08
C TYR A 148 -15.86 7.49 -11.95
N PRO A 149 -17.07 7.00 -12.25
CA PRO A 149 -18.17 6.95 -11.28
C PRO A 149 -17.95 5.98 -10.12
N GLU A 150 -17.01 5.04 -10.24
CA GLU A 150 -16.65 4.11 -9.16
C GLU A 150 -15.56 4.66 -8.23
N ALA A 151 -14.92 5.78 -8.60
CA ALA A 151 -13.89 6.42 -7.81
C ALA A 151 -14.46 7.61 -7.04
N VAL A 152 -14.11 7.72 -5.77
CA VAL A 152 -14.28 8.94 -4.98
C VAL A 152 -13.07 9.83 -5.24
N ILE A 153 -13.29 10.95 -5.92
CA ILE A 153 -12.22 11.86 -6.34
C ILE A 153 -12.27 13.16 -5.53
N SER A 154 -11.14 13.49 -4.92
CA SER A 154 -10.83 14.80 -4.36
C SER A 154 -9.80 15.47 -5.25
N PRO A 155 -10.19 16.42 -6.11
CA PRO A 155 -9.27 17.07 -7.04
C PRO A 155 -8.23 17.92 -6.29
N GLY A 156 -7.01 17.97 -6.82
CA GLY A 156 -6.00 18.93 -6.38
C GLY A 156 -6.44 20.36 -6.66
N ARG A 157 -6.09 21.29 -5.77
CA ARG A 157 -6.33 22.73 -5.93
C ARG A 157 -5.09 23.45 -6.40
#